data_AF-A0A9D7JA54-F1
#
_entry.id   AF-A0A9D7JA54-F1
#
_cell.length_a   1.000
_cell.length_b   1.000
_cell.length_c   1.000
_cell.angle_alpha   90.00
_cell.angle_beta   90.00
_cell.angle_gamma   90.00
#
_symmetry.space_group_name_H-M   'P 1'
#
loop_
_entity.id
_entity.type
_entity.pdbx_description
1 polymer ?
#
loop_
_entity_poly.entity_id
_entity_poly.type
_entity_poly.pdbx_seq_one_letter_code
_entity_poly.pdbx_strand_id
1 'polypeptide(L)'
;MKLTWFGGTTIRIHIGGRILVAEGTGTSGAAHEELLSGADVSFSLEAGLPEIDPVLWQPRRPAAMIDEAELPEVLVHGIAGGALLAAASEPPLLLLTRDPVRTGRWGREAVVVVFGDDAARRAAEVLEDMRPRLIAIAAGDATADEVFAALRDRLGGTSLVALEPGMALEV
;
A
#
# COMPACT_ATOMS: atom_id res chain seq x y z
N MET A 1 8.78 -4.95 -5.36
CA MET A 1 7.93 -5.06 -4.15
C MET A 1 6.99 -6.28 -4.22
N LYS A 2 6.57 -6.87 -3.08
CA LYS A 2 5.51 -7.90 -3.00
C LYS A 2 4.48 -7.60 -1.91
N LEU A 3 3.20 -7.83 -2.21
CA LEU A 3 2.06 -7.57 -1.33
C LEU A 3 1.27 -8.87 -1.08
N THR A 4 0.78 -9.08 0.14
CA THR A 4 -0.10 -10.21 0.47
C THR A 4 -1.14 -9.75 1.49
N TRP A 5 -2.39 -9.61 1.06
CA TRP A 5 -3.50 -9.21 1.91
C TRP A 5 -4.10 -10.42 2.60
N PHE A 6 -4.54 -10.27 3.86
CA PHE A 6 -5.06 -11.37 4.68
C PHE A 6 -6.46 -11.10 5.22
N GLY A 7 -7.19 -10.14 4.66
CA GLY A 7 -8.50 -9.71 5.15
C GLY A 7 -8.44 -8.40 5.93
N GLY A 8 -9.58 -7.70 5.97
CA GLY A 8 -9.71 -6.39 6.60
C GLY A 8 -8.61 -5.43 6.16
N THR A 9 -7.85 -4.87 7.12
CA THR A 9 -6.70 -4.01 6.82
C THR A 9 -5.34 -4.68 7.06
N THR A 10 -5.32 -6.02 7.20
CA THR A 10 -4.11 -6.78 7.50
C THR A 10 -3.37 -7.14 6.22
N ILE A 11 -2.12 -6.69 6.08
CA ILE A 11 -1.30 -6.93 4.88
C ILE A 11 0.17 -7.15 5.23
N ARG A 12 0.79 -8.12 4.54
CA ARG A 12 2.25 -8.33 4.55
C ARG A 12 2.87 -7.71 3.30
N ILE A 13 3.99 -7.04 3.49
CA ILE A 13 4.65 -6.20 2.50
C ILE A 13 6.12 -6.55 2.47
N HIS A 14 6.64 -6.95 1.31
CA HIS A 14 8.07 -7.08 1.08
C HIS A 14 8.54 -5.89 0.26
N ILE A 15 9.38 -5.05 0.85
CA ILE A 15 9.87 -3.80 0.26
C ILE A 15 11.29 -3.53 0.76
N GLY A 16 12.20 -3.13 -0.14
CA GLY A 16 13.58 -2.79 0.25
C GLY A 16 14.35 -3.96 0.86
N GLY A 17 14.00 -5.20 0.52
CA GLY A 17 14.59 -6.41 1.11
C GLY A 17 14.12 -6.73 2.53
N ARG A 18 13.13 -6.01 3.06
CA ARG A 18 12.53 -6.23 4.38
C ARG A 18 11.10 -6.73 4.26
N ILE A 19 10.65 -7.42 5.31
CA ILE A 19 9.29 -7.89 5.49
C ILE A 19 8.61 -7.04 6.56
N LEU A 20 7.59 -6.30 6.17
CA LEU A 20 6.76 -5.52 7.05
C LEU A 20 5.35 -6.13 7.14
N VAL A 21 4.72 -6.02 8.30
CA VAL A 21 3.31 -6.40 8.50
C VAL A 21 2.54 -5.19 9.03
N ALA A 22 1.56 -4.75 8.25
CA ALA A 22 0.55 -3.84 8.77
C ALA A 22 -0.52 -4.68 9.47
N GLU A 23 -0.56 -4.58 10.79
CA GLU A 23 -1.52 -5.23 11.66
C GLU A 23 -2.85 -4.47 11.60
N GLY A 24 -3.89 -5.15 11.16
CA GLY A 24 -5.21 -4.58 10.93
C GLY A 24 -6.31 -5.25 11.74
N THR A 25 -7.52 -4.78 11.53
CA THR A 25 -8.72 -5.45 12.05
C THR A 25 -9.14 -6.55 11.08
N GLY A 26 -9.37 -7.77 11.59
CA GLY A 26 -9.81 -8.92 10.81
C GLY A 26 -8.68 -9.64 10.07
N THR A 27 -8.71 -10.97 10.14
CA THR A 27 -7.92 -11.87 9.29
C THR A 27 -8.84 -12.97 8.77
N SER A 28 -8.71 -13.35 7.50
CA SER A 28 -9.45 -14.46 6.91
C SER A 28 -8.62 -15.74 7.02
N GLY A 29 -8.57 -16.30 8.24
CA GLY A 29 -8.07 -17.66 8.47
C GLY A 29 -6.56 -17.83 8.66
N ALA A 30 -5.76 -16.77 8.57
CA ALA A 30 -4.34 -16.81 8.93
C ALA A 30 -4.15 -16.62 10.44
N ALA A 31 -3.34 -17.47 11.07
CA ALA A 31 -2.95 -17.33 12.47
C ALA A 31 -2.05 -16.09 12.63
N HIS A 32 -2.24 -15.34 13.71
CA HIS A 32 -1.50 -14.10 13.95
C HIS A 32 0.01 -14.33 14.01
N GLU A 33 0.44 -15.43 14.63
CA GLU A 33 1.86 -15.82 14.72
C GLU A 33 2.45 -16.16 13.36
N GLU A 34 1.66 -16.73 12.45
CA GLU A 34 2.08 -17.06 11.09
C GLU A 34 2.28 -15.79 10.25
N LEU A 35 1.39 -14.80 10.42
CA LEU A 35 1.50 -13.51 9.76
C LEU A 35 2.79 -12.78 10.12
N LEU A 36 3.13 -12.77 11.42
CA LEU A 36 4.33 -12.13 11.96
C LEU A 36 5.61 -12.94 11.77
N SER A 37 5.49 -14.21 11.37
CA SER A 37 6.66 -15.08 11.18
C SER A 37 7.59 -14.53 10.09
N GLY A 38 8.81 -14.19 10.50
CA GLY A 38 9.82 -13.59 9.64
C GLY A 38 9.55 -12.13 9.26
N ALA A 39 8.67 -11.43 9.98
CA ALA A 39 8.54 -9.99 9.84
C ALA A 39 9.71 -9.28 10.54
N ASP A 40 10.34 -8.33 9.83
CA ASP A 40 11.36 -7.45 10.40
C ASP A 40 10.72 -6.35 11.25
N VAL A 41 9.55 -5.86 10.83
CA VAL A 41 8.79 -4.81 11.50
C VAL A 41 7.30 -5.10 11.40
N SER A 42 6.57 -4.92 12.50
CA SER A 42 5.12 -4.83 12.49
C SER A 42 4.67 -3.45 12.96
N PHE A 43 3.54 -2.98 12.43
CA PHE A 43 2.97 -1.69 12.80
C PHE A 43 1.45 -1.73 12.64
N SER A 44 0.74 -0.92 13.41
CA SER A 44 -0.70 -0.75 13.27
C SER A 44 -1.00 0.51 12.45
N LEU A 45 -1.95 0.40 11.51
CA LEU A 45 -2.49 1.55 10.76
C LEU A 45 -3.35 2.49 11.63
N GLU A 46 -3.79 2.02 12.79
CA GLU A 46 -4.61 2.78 13.75
C GLU A 46 -3.76 3.40 14.86
N ALA A 47 -2.53 2.91 15.05
CA ALA A 47 -1.58 3.49 15.99
C ALA A 47 -0.91 4.76 15.43
N GLY A 48 -0.44 5.63 16.32
CA GLY A 48 0.22 6.88 15.96
C GLY A 48 1.57 6.65 15.28
N LEU A 49 1.56 6.52 13.95
CA LEU A 49 2.76 6.54 13.12
C LEU A 49 3.32 7.98 13.02
N PRO A 50 4.64 8.16 12.84
CA PRO A 50 5.20 9.48 12.58
C PRO A 50 4.56 10.11 11.35
N GLU A 51 3.87 11.25 11.54
CA GLU A 51 3.14 11.92 10.47
C GLU A 51 4.07 12.70 9.53
N ILE A 52 3.67 12.79 8.26
CA ILE A 52 4.32 13.63 7.25
C ILE A 52 3.28 14.43 6.46
N ASP A 53 3.72 15.48 5.78
CA ASP A 53 2.95 16.09 4.70
C ASP A 53 3.26 15.36 3.36
N PRO A 54 2.31 14.59 2.80
CA PRO A 54 2.50 13.86 1.55
C PRO A 54 2.71 14.77 0.33
N VAL A 55 2.31 16.04 0.39
CA VAL A 55 2.54 17.02 -0.70
C VAL A 55 4.01 17.44 -0.75
N LEU A 56 4.62 17.63 0.43
CA LEU A 56 6.01 18.10 0.57
C LEU A 56 7.03 16.96 0.59
N TRP A 57 6.59 15.75 0.92
CA TRP A 57 7.45 14.58 0.95
C TRP A 57 7.93 14.17 -0.45
N GLN A 58 9.12 13.58 -0.52
CA GLN A 58 9.71 13.03 -1.75
C GLN A 58 10.37 11.68 -1.46
N PRO A 59 10.26 10.70 -2.39
CA PRO A 59 10.99 9.44 -2.29
C PRO A 59 12.49 9.69 -2.23
N ARG A 60 13.18 8.95 -1.37
CA ARG A 60 14.64 9.00 -1.32
C ARG A 60 15.21 8.44 -2.61
N ARG A 61 16.18 9.15 -3.18
CA ARG A 61 17.00 8.61 -4.27
C ARG A 61 17.95 7.55 -3.71
N PRO A 62 18.28 6.53 -4.50
CA PRO A 62 19.30 5.56 -4.11
C PRO A 62 20.62 6.30 -3.80
N ALA A 63 21.28 5.93 -2.70
CA ALA A 63 22.65 6.38 -2.48
C ALA A 63 23.56 5.81 -3.59
N ALA A 64 24.62 6.55 -3.94
CA ALA A 64 25.63 6.02 -4.86
C ALA A 64 26.20 4.72 -4.26
N MET A 65 26.30 3.66 -5.08
CA MET A 65 26.84 2.36 -4.68
C MET A 65 28.30 2.49 -4.24
N ILE A 66 28.54 2.79 -2.97
CA ILE A 66 29.89 2.83 -2.37
C ILE A 66 30.00 1.92 -1.14
N ASP A 67 28.90 1.41 -0.56
CA ASP A 67 28.97 0.36 0.45
C ASP A 67 27.89 -0.72 0.19
N GLU A 68 28.35 -1.96 -0.01
CA GLU A 68 27.57 -3.09 -0.51
C GLU A 68 26.92 -3.93 0.62
N ALA A 69 26.83 -3.39 1.85
CA ALA A 69 26.56 -4.23 3.03
C ALA A 69 25.25 -3.95 3.79
N GLU A 70 24.51 -2.87 3.51
CA GLU A 70 23.34 -2.51 4.31
C GLU A 70 22.04 -2.50 3.50
N LEU A 71 21.03 -3.24 3.99
CA LEU A 71 19.70 -3.20 3.40
C LEU A 71 19.14 -1.77 3.48
N PRO A 72 18.49 -1.27 2.41
CA PRO A 72 17.87 0.05 2.43
C PRO A 72 16.95 0.24 3.64
N GLU A 73 16.98 1.44 4.20
CA GLU A 73 16.00 1.85 5.21
C GLU A 73 14.60 1.84 4.58
N VAL A 74 13.66 1.17 5.26
CA VAL A 74 12.23 1.25 4.91
C VAL A 74 11.58 2.24 5.86
N LEU A 75 11.03 3.31 5.29
CA LEU A 75 10.30 4.35 6.01
C LEU A 75 8.83 3.95 6.11
N VAL A 76 8.22 4.20 7.27
CA VAL A 76 6.79 4.03 7.52
C VAL A 76 6.27 5.31 8.17
N HIS A 77 5.31 5.96 7.53
CA HIS A 77 4.73 7.22 7.98
C HIS A 77 3.20 7.18 8.00
N GLY A 78 2.62 7.90 8.97
CA GLY A 78 1.19 8.17 9.01
C GLY A 78 0.81 9.28 8.04
N ILE A 79 -0.35 9.14 7.42
CA ILE A 79 -1.03 10.18 6.64
C ILE A 79 -2.51 10.19 7.01
N ALA A 80 -3.23 11.30 6.77
CA ALA A 80 -4.63 11.43 7.20
C ALA A 80 -5.58 10.34 6.65
N GLY A 81 -5.20 9.63 5.59
CA GLY A 81 -5.95 8.53 4.97
C GLY A 81 -5.44 7.11 5.27
N GLY A 82 -4.34 6.95 6.00
CA GLY A 82 -3.68 5.66 6.24
C GLY A 82 -2.17 5.79 6.42
N ALA A 83 -1.38 5.01 5.66
CA ALA A 83 0.08 5.01 5.78
C ALA A 83 0.81 5.13 4.44
N LEU A 84 2.00 5.73 4.48
CA LEU A 84 2.98 5.74 3.40
C LEU A 84 4.18 4.88 3.79
N LEU A 85 4.56 3.96 2.90
CA LEU A 85 5.79 3.19 2.99
C LEU A 85 6.72 3.52 1.83
N ALA A 86 8.01 3.59 2.10
CA ALA A 86 9.00 3.88 1.07
C ALA A 86 10.33 3.18 1.35
N ALA A 87 10.96 2.67 0.30
CA ALA A 87 12.34 2.21 0.31
C ALA A 87 13.06 2.77 -0.91
N ALA A 88 14.39 2.87 -0.85
CA ALA A 88 15.16 3.30 -2.01
C ALA A 88 14.97 2.33 -3.19
N SER A 89 14.84 2.88 -4.41
CA SER A 89 14.62 2.13 -5.66
C SER A 89 13.29 1.36 -5.76
N GLU A 90 12.42 1.43 -4.76
CA GLU A 90 11.07 0.89 -4.81
C GLU A 90 10.06 2.04 -4.98
N PRO A 91 8.94 1.82 -5.70
CA PRO A 91 7.88 2.82 -5.76
C PRO A 91 7.27 3.03 -4.35
N PRO A 92 6.82 4.25 -4.02
CA PRO A 92 6.13 4.48 -2.76
C PRO A 92 4.84 3.65 -2.68
N LEU A 93 4.57 3.07 -1.51
CA LEU A 93 3.37 2.30 -1.24
C LEU A 93 2.43 3.10 -0.33
N LEU A 94 1.19 3.27 -0.75
CA LEU A 94 0.12 3.82 0.07
C LEU A 94 -0.83 2.73 0.52
N LEU A 95 -1.11 2.70 1.82
CA LEU A 95 -2.13 1.86 2.43
C LEU A 95 -3.28 2.76 2.87
N LEU A 96 -4.43 2.68 2.19
CA LEU A 96 -5.56 3.59 2.39
C LEU A 96 -6.74 2.90 3.06
N THR A 97 -7.01 3.31 4.30
CA THR A 97 -8.18 2.88 5.09
C THR A 97 -9.29 3.92 5.13
N ARG A 98 -8.95 5.18 4.77
CA ARG A 98 -9.85 6.34 4.70
C ARG A 98 -9.60 7.11 3.40
N ASP A 99 -10.25 8.25 3.26
CA ASP A 99 -10.18 9.08 2.07
C ASP A 99 -8.72 9.40 1.68
N PRO A 100 -8.41 9.38 0.37
CA PRO A 100 -7.08 9.68 -0.11
C PRO A 100 -6.69 11.12 0.23
N VAL A 101 -5.38 11.31 0.38
CA VAL A 101 -4.77 12.62 0.59
C VAL A 101 -4.12 13.10 -0.69
N ARG A 102 -3.98 14.41 -0.85
CA ARG A 102 -3.19 14.99 -1.93
C ARG A 102 -1.74 14.55 -1.80
N THR A 103 -1.10 14.27 -2.92
CA THR A 103 0.32 13.88 -2.98
C THR A 103 1.10 14.85 -3.84
N GLY A 104 2.42 14.86 -3.65
CA GLY A 104 3.33 15.48 -4.60
C GLY A 104 3.38 14.69 -5.93
N ARG A 105 4.27 15.10 -6.84
CA ARG A 105 4.45 14.44 -8.15
C ARG A 105 4.77 12.94 -8.05
N TRP A 106 5.31 12.50 -6.92
CA TRP A 106 5.64 11.11 -6.65
C TRP A 106 4.41 10.19 -6.64
N GLY A 107 3.21 10.72 -6.40
CA GLY A 107 1.98 9.92 -6.33
C GLY A 107 1.70 9.13 -7.63
N ARG A 108 2.13 9.66 -8.78
CA ARG A 108 1.98 8.96 -10.08
C ARG A 108 2.76 7.64 -10.14
N GLU A 109 3.88 7.55 -9.43
CA GLU A 109 4.70 6.34 -9.35
C GLU A 109 4.24 5.42 -8.23
N ALA A 110 3.26 5.82 -7.42
CA ALA A 110 2.88 5.08 -6.23
C ALA A 110 2.13 3.79 -6.58
N VAL A 111 2.28 2.80 -5.70
CA VAL A 111 1.38 1.66 -5.58
C VAL A 111 0.40 1.97 -4.47
N VAL A 112 -0.89 1.82 -4.72
CA VAL A 112 -1.94 2.16 -3.75
C VAL A 112 -2.76 0.92 -3.43
N VAL A 113 -2.85 0.55 -2.16
CA VAL A 113 -3.77 -0.47 -1.66
C VAL A 113 -4.96 0.23 -1.02
N VAL A 114 -6.17 -0.07 -1.49
CA VAL A 114 -7.43 0.49 -0.98
C VAL A 114 -8.19 -0.61 -0.25
N PHE A 115 -8.45 -0.41 1.05
CA PHE A 115 -9.08 -1.41 1.91
C PHE A 115 -10.58 -1.19 2.13
N GLY A 116 -11.34 -2.27 2.29
CA GLY A 116 -12.70 -2.25 2.85
C GLY A 116 -13.81 -1.77 1.90
N ASP A 117 -15.02 -1.62 2.45
CA ASP A 117 -16.25 -1.61 1.65
C ASP A 117 -16.45 -0.35 0.80
N ASP A 118 -15.90 0.82 1.20
CA ASP A 118 -15.96 2.03 0.34
C ASP A 118 -14.86 2.08 -0.73
N ALA A 119 -14.19 0.95 -1.03
CA ALA A 119 -13.06 0.94 -1.95
C ALA A 119 -13.43 1.49 -3.34
N ALA A 120 -14.66 1.31 -3.82
CA ALA A 120 -15.10 1.86 -5.11
C ALA A 120 -14.96 3.38 -5.18
N ARG A 121 -15.49 4.10 -4.18
CA ARG A 121 -15.39 5.56 -4.11
C ARG A 121 -13.94 6.00 -3.93
N ARG A 122 -13.22 5.40 -2.98
CA ARG A 122 -11.84 5.80 -2.69
C ARG A 122 -10.89 5.54 -3.86
N ALA A 123 -11.04 4.41 -4.56
CA ALA A 123 -10.24 4.10 -5.73
C ALA A 123 -10.53 5.06 -6.90
N ALA A 124 -11.79 5.50 -7.07
CA ALA A 124 -12.13 6.56 -8.03
C ALA A 124 -11.41 7.88 -7.71
N GLU A 125 -11.44 8.32 -6.45
CA GLU A 125 -10.75 9.54 -6.00
C GLU A 125 -9.23 9.42 -6.19
N VAL A 126 -8.63 8.27 -5.84
CA VAL A 126 -7.21 7.99 -6.10
C VAL A 126 -6.89 8.09 -7.58
N LEU A 127 -7.71 7.50 -8.46
CA LEU A 127 -7.48 7.53 -9.89
C LEU A 127 -7.57 8.96 -10.46
N GLU A 128 -8.53 9.76 -9.98
CA GLU A 128 -8.73 11.13 -10.43
C GLU A 128 -7.58 12.05 -10.03
N ASP A 129 -7.18 12.00 -8.74
CA ASP A 129 -6.23 12.95 -8.16
C ASP A 129 -4.76 12.53 -8.35
N MET A 130 -4.48 11.23 -8.30
CA MET A 130 -3.10 10.72 -8.23
C MET A 130 -2.64 10.05 -9.52
N ARG A 131 -3.52 9.29 -10.19
CA ARG A 131 -3.18 8.42 -11.33
C ARG A 131 -1.93 7.57 -11.05
N PRO A 132 -1.98 6.72 -10.00
CA PRO A 132 -0.84 5.90 -9.60
C PRO A 132 -0.50 4.85 -10.66
N ARG A 133 0.66 4.20 -10.55
CA ARG A 133 1.02 3.08 -11.44
C ARG A 133 0.12 1.87 -11.21
N LEU A 134 -0.36 1.66 -9.98
CA LEU A 134 -1.17 0.52 -9.59
C LEU A 134 -2.13 0.89 -8.46
N ILE A 135 -3.38 0.46 -8.60
CA ILE A 135 -4.37 0.37 -7.51
C ILE A 135 -4.66 -1.11 -7.26
N ALA A 136 -4.43 -1.56 -6.04
CA ALA A 136 -4.78 -2.89 -5.55
C ALA A 136 -5.98 -2.77 -4.59
N ILE A 137 -7.03 -3.54 -4.83
CA ILE A 137 -8.27 -3.52 -4.05
C ILE A 137 -8.22 -4.67 -3.05
N ALA A 138 -8.24 -4.33 -1.77
CA ALA A 138 -8.25 -5.26 -0.63
C ALA A 138 -9.63 -5.20 0.04
N ALA A 139 -10.64 -5.74 -0.63
CA ALA A 139 -12.04 -5.73 -0.22
C ALA A 139 -12.71 -7.05 -0.64
N GLY A 140 -13.95 -7.28 -0.19
CA GLY A 140 -14.70 -8.47 -0.62
C GLY A 140 -15.11 -8.42 -2.09
N ASP A 141 -15.42 -9.59 -2.68
CA ASP A 141 -15.68 -9.79 -4.11
C ASP A 141 -16.71 -8.81 -4.68
N ALA A 142 -17.82 -8.58 -3.97
CA ALA A 142 -18.85 -7.64 -4.42
C ALA A 142 -18.33 -6.21 -4.58
N THR A 143 -17.55 -5.72 -3.60
CA THR A 143 -16.92 -4.40 -3.68
C THR A 143 -15.85 -4.36 -4.76
N ALA A 144 -15.07 -5.43 -4.94
CA ALA A 144 -14.09 -5.52 -6.01
C ALA A 144 -14.76 -5.41 -7.39
N ASP A 145 -15.83 -6.18 -7.63
CA ASP A 145 -16.61 -6.13 -8.88
C ASP A 145 -17.15 -4.72 -9.16
N GLU A 146 -17.67 -4.04 -8.12
CA GLU A 146 -18.12 -2.65 -8.22
C GLU A 146 -16.99 -1.69 -8.63
N VAL A 147 -15.79 -1.84 -8.05
CA VAL A 147 -14.62 -1.04 -8.41
C VAL A 147 -14.24 -1.26 -9.87
N PHE A 148 -14.17 -2.52 -10.32
CA PHE A 148 -13.82 -2.84 -11.70
C PHE A 148 -14.85 -2.29 -12.68
N ALA A 149 -16.14 -2.39 -12.37
CA ALA A 149 -17.20 -1.80 -13.18
C ALA A 149 -17.07 -0.27 -13.27
N ALA A 150 -16.72 0.39 -12.17
CA ALA A 150 -16.61 1.85 -12.12
C ALA A 150 -15.35 2.42 -12.82
N LEU A 151 -14.22 1.69 -12.77
CA LEU A 151 -12.91 2.25 -13.15
C LEU A 151 -12.35 1.74 -14.47
N ARG A 152 -12.77 0.57 -14.97
CA ARG A 152 -12.17 -0.12 -16.13
C ARG A 152 -11.92 0.78 -17.35
N ASP A 153 -12.87 1.67 -17.68
CA ASP A 153 -12.81 2.48 -18.89
C ASP A 153 -12.09 3.83 -18.67
N ARG A 154 -11.53 4.05 -17.47
CA ARG A 154 -10.92 5.31 -17.03
C ARG A 154 -9.46 5.18 -16.59
N LEU A 155 -8.92 3.96 -16.56
CA LEU A 155 -7.62 3.63 -15.96
C LEU A 155 -6.44 4.43 -16.51
N GLY A 156 -6.44 4.79 -17.79
CA GLY A 156 -5.49 5.79 -18.31
C GLY A 156 -4.00 5.50 -18.06
N GLY A 157 -3.62 4.21 -17.98
CA GLY A 157 -2.25 3.76 -17.67
C GLY A 157 -2.04 3.25 -16.25
N THR A 158 -3.00 3.47 -15.34
CA THR A 158 -3.02 2.85 -14.00
C THR A 158 -3.45 1.39 -14.10
N SER A 159 -2.67 0.47 -13.55
CA SER A 159 -3.09 -0.92 -13.39
C SER A 159 -4.11 -1.04 -12.26
N LEU A 160 -5.07 -1.97 -12.39
CA LEU A 160 -6.08 -2.27 -11.37
C LEU A 160 -6.09 -3.78 -11.09
N VAL A 161 -5.99 -4.16 -9.82
CA VAL A 161 -5.94 -5.57 -9.37
C VAL A 161 -6.84 -5.74 -8.15
N ALA A 162 -7.67 -6.79 -8.11
CA ALA A 162 -8.30 -7.26 -6.87
C ALA A 162 -7.34 -8.21 -6.14
N LEU A 163 -7.18 -8.03 -4.84
CA LEU A 163 -6.43 -8.95 -3.99
C LEU A 163 -7.38 -9.99 -3.42
N GLU A 164 -7.01 -11.26 -3.55
CA GLU A 164 -7.62 -12.35 -2.80
C GLU A 164 -6.87 -12.55 -1.48
N PRO A 165 -7.54 -12.94 -0.39
CA PRO A 165 -6.84 -13.20 0.86
C PRO A 165 -5.82 -14.35 0.72
N GLY A 166 -4.60 -14.10 1.14
CA GLY A 166 -3.45 -15.00 0.99
C GLY A 166 -2.79 -14.95 -0.40
N MET A 167 -3.32 -14.20 -1.35
CA MET A 167 -2.69 -14.05 -2.67
C MET A 167 -1.50 -13.10 -2.61
N ALA A 168 -0.38 -13.57 -3.16
CA ALA A 168 0.81 -12.78 -3.38
C ALA A 168 0.73 -12.00 -4.71
N LEU A 169 0.80 -10.68 -4.63
CA LEU A 169 0.98 -9.79 -5.79
C LEU A 169 2.41 -9.26 -5.83
N GLU A 170 3.10 -9.45 -6.95
CA GLU A 170 4.42 -8.86 -7.21
C GLU A 170 4.27 -7.62 -8.11
N VAL A 171 5.02 -6.56 -7.79
CA VAL A 171 4.86 -5.20 -8.38
C VAL A 171 6.17 -4.60 -8.85
#